data_AF-A2FJL2-F1
#
_entry.id   AF-A2FJL2-F1
#
_cell.length_a   1.000
_cell.length_b   1.000
_cell.length_c   1.000
_cell.angle_alpha   90.00
_cell.angle_beta   90.00
_cell.angle_gamma   90.00
#
_symmetry.space_group_name_H-M   'P 1'
#
loop_
_entity.id
_entity.type
_entity.pdbx_description
1 polymer ?
#
loop_
_entity_poly.entity_id
_entity_poly.type
_entity_poly.pdbx_seq_one_letter_code
_entity_poly.pdbx_strand_id
1 'polypeptide(L)' 'MTEYLISHGANINQKTNDGETALYFSTVKNNKEITEYLILHGTNIDEM' A
#
# COMPACT_ATOMS: atom_id res chain seq x y z
N MET A 1 7.10 -9.96 2.92
CA MET A 1 7.20 -8.82 3.86
C MET A 1 5.85 -8.16 4.05
N THR A 2 5.17 -7.77 2.97
CA THR A 2 3.86 -7.09 3.04
C THR A 2 2.80 -7.91 3.80
N GLU A 3 2.64 -9.20 3.49
CA GLU A 3 1.77 -10.13 4.23
C GLU A 3 2.11 -10.22 5.72
N TYR A 4 3.40 -10.25 6.04
CA TYR A 4 3.89 -10.30 7.42
C TYR A 4 3.55 -9.02 8.19
N LEU A 5 3.67 -7.85 7.55
CA LEU A 5 3.32 -6.58 8.18
C LEU A 5 1.82 -6.47 8.42
N ILE A 6 0.99 -6.88 7.46
CA ILE A 6 -0.48 -6.87 7.59
C ILE A 6 -0.92 -7.83 8.71
N SER A 7 -0.33 -9.03 8.80
CA SER A 7 -0.65 -9.98 9.87
C SER A 7 -0.25 -9.49 11.27
N HIS A 8 0.69 -8.54 11.35
CA HIS A 8 1.08 -7.87 12.58
C HIS A 8 0.34 -6.54 12.81
N GLY A 9 -0.76 -6.29 12.07
CA GLY A 9 -1.63 -5.13 12.26
C GLY A 9 -1.18 -3.85 11.57
N ALA A 10 -0.25 -3.92 10.61
CA ALA A 10 0.10 -2.76 9.80
C ALA A 10 -1.11 -2.30 8.96
N ASN A 11 -1.37 -1.00 8.98
CA ASN A 11 -2.46 -0.41 8.20
C ASN A 11 -1.98 -0.13 6.77
N ILE A 12 -2.49 -0.90 5.81
CA ILE A 12 -2.20 -0.77 4.37
C ILE A 12 -2.62 0.59 3.79
N ASN A 13 -3.60 1.24 4.40
CA ASN A 13 -4.14 2.55 4.00
C ASN A 13 -3.50 3.71 4.77
N GLN A 14 -2.45 3.47 5.56
CA GLN A 14 -1.78 4.54 6.29
C GLN A 14 -1.16 5.54 5.32
N LYS A 15 -1.45 6.82 5.54
CA LYS A 15 -0.90 7.94 4.79
C LYS A 15 0.31 8.53 5.53
N THR A 16 1.31 8.98 4.79
CA THR A 16 2.40 9.81 5.34
C THR A 16 1.87 11.20 5.72
N ASN A 17 2.73 12.03 6.32
CA ASN A 17 2.39 13.44 6.59
C ASN A 17 2.05 14.22 5.30
N ASP A 18 2.55 13.75 4.15
CA ASP A 18 2.30 14.33 2.84
C ASP A 18 1.05 13.73 2.15
N GLY A 19 0.34 12.81 2.82
CA GLY A 19 -0.84 12.14 2.29
C GLY A 19 -0.56 10.91 1.43
N GLU A 20 0.70 10.52 1.27
CA GLU A 20 1.11 9.42 0.38
C GLU A 20 0.86 8.05 1.01
N THR A 21 0.40 7.08 0.22
CA THR A 21 0.12 5.70 0.67
C THR A 21 1.23 4.73 0.23
N ALA A 22 1.21 3.50 0.78
CA ALA A 22 2.06 2.42 0.28
C ALA A 22 1.90 2.19 -1.24
N LEU A 23 0.71 2.43 -1.79
CA LEU A 23 0.41 2.30 -3.22
C LEU A 23 1.05 3.41 -4.07
N TYR A 24 1.12 4.64 -3.55
CA TYR A 24 1.85 5.72 -4.19
C TYR A 24 3.33 5.35 -4.37
N PHE A 25 3.96 4.90 -3.28
CA PHE A 25 5.37 4.49 -3.32
C PHE A 25 5.61 3.28 -4.22
N SER A 26 4.73 2.26 -4.22
CA SER A 26 4.89 1.10 -5.09
C SER A 26 4.83 1.48 -6.57
N THR A 27 3.97 2.45 -6.92
CA THR A 27 3.84 3.00 -8.26
C THR A 27 5.06 3.81 -8.66
N VAL A 28 5.53 4.73 -7.81
CA VAL A 28 6.74 5.54 -8.06
C VAL A 28 8.00 4.67 -8.20
N LYS A 29 8.06 3.56 -7.47
CA LYS A 29 9.16 2.58 -7.58
C LYS A 29 8.99 1.59 -8.73
N ASN A 30 7.91 1.68 -9.52
CA ASN A 30 7.57 0.76 -10.60
C ASN A 30 7.56 -0.72 -10.13
N ASN A 31 7.19 -0.96 -8.88
CA ASN A 31 7.14 -2.29 -8.29
C ASN A 31 5.75 -2.89 -8.51
N LYS A 32 5.57 -3.52 -9.68
CA LYS A 32 4.29 -4.13 -10.08
C LYS A 32 3.78 -5.16 -9.09
N GLU A 33 4.65 -6.04 -8.60
CA GLU A 33 4.27 -7.12 -7.68
C GLU A 33 3.66 -6.55 -6.39
N ILE A 34 4.31 -5.56 -5.78
CA ILE A 34 3.77 -4.89 -4.59
C ILE A 34 2.51 -4.10 -4.94
N THR A 35 2.47 -3.43 -6.09
CA THR A 35 1.31 -2.65 -6.54
C THR A 35 0.07 -3.54 -6.70
N GLU A 36 0.20 -4.67 -7.39
CA GLU A 36 -0.87 -5.65 -7.56
C GLU A 36 -1.30 -6.25 -6.22
N TYR A 37 -0.33 -6.60 -5.36
CA TYR A 37 -0.61 -7.10 -4.02
C TYR A 37 -1.46 -6.10 -3.20
N LEU A 38 -1.08 -4.82 -3.20
CA LEU A 38 -1.77 -3.76 -2.46
C LEU A 38 -3.19 -3.53 -3.00
N ILE A 39 -3.37 -3.52 -4.32
CA ILE A 39 -4.69 -3.39 -4.96
C ILE A 39 -5.59 -4.57 -4.56
N LEU A 40 -5.06 -5.79 -4.57
CA LEU A 40 -5.83 -7.00 -4.30
C LEU A 40 -6.23 -7.13 -2.82
N HIS A 41 -5.42 -6.59 -1.91
CA HIS A 41 -5.63 -6.66 -0.45
C HIS A 41 -6.37 -5.44 0.13
N GLY A 42 -7.08 -4.67 -0.71
CA GLY A 42 -8.05 -3.68 -0.24
C GLY A 42 -7.46 -2.32 0.12
N THR A 43 -6.46 -1.86 -0.64
CA THR A 43 -6.14 -0.43 -0.61
C THR A 43 -7.40 0.33 -1.05
N ASN A 44 -7.87 1.28 -0.23
CA ASN A 44 -9.05 2.07 -0.55
C ASN A 44 -8.67 3.09 -1.63
N ILE A 45 -8.73 2.67 -2.89
CA ILE A 45 -8.33 3.46 -4.05
C ILE A 45 -9.17 4.74 -4.24
N ASP A 46 -10.34 4.81 -3.61
CA ASP A 46 -11.22 5.97 -3.67
C ASP A 46 -10.68 7.19 -2.89
N GLU A 47 -9.70 6.99 -2.00
CA GLU A 47 -9.09 8.05 -1.20
C GLU A 47 -7.64 8.40 -1.60
N MET A 48 -7.18 7.91 -2.77
CA MET A 48 -5.84 8.15 -3.29
C MET A 48 -5.73 9.42 -4.14
#